data_AF-A0A379GGW1-F1
#
_entry.id   AF-A0A379GGW1-F1
#
_cell.length_a   1.000
_cell.length_b   1.000
_cell.length_c   1.000
_cell.angle_alpha   90.00
_cell.angle_beta   90.00
_cell.angle_gamma   90.00
#
_symmetry.space_group_name_H-M   'P 1'
#
loop_
_entity.id
_entity.type
_entity.pdbx_description
1 polymer ?
#
loop_
_entity_poly.entity_id
_entity_poly.type
_entity_poly.pdbx_seq_one_letter_code
_entity_poly.pdbx_strand_id
1 'polypeptide(L)'
;MAADIIRDEHPQIIATILVHLKRGQAADILALFDEKLRNDVMLRIATFGGVQPSALAELTEVLNNLLDGQNLKRSKMGGVRTAAEIINLMKSQQEENVITAVRDYDGELAQKIIDEMFLFENLIDIDNRSIQRILQEVESESLVVALKGCDQELRDHFLNNMSQRAAEIMRG
;
A
#
# COMPACT_ATOMS: atom_id res chain seq x y z
N MET A 1 15.70 13.90 -12.14
CA MET A 1 16.68 13.01 -12.80
C MET A 1 16.04 11.67 -13.16
N ALA A 2 15.64 10.79 -12.22
CA ALA A 2 15.00 9.52 -12.58
C ALA A 2 13.63 9.67 -13.28
N ALA A 3 12.77 10.56 -12.77
CA ALA A 3 11.46 10.83 -13.38
C ALA A 3 11.56 11.44 -14.80
N ASP A 4 12.56 12.30 -15.03
CA ASP A 4 12.79 12.93 -16.33
C ASP A 4 13.29 11.94 -17.38
N ILE A 5 13.97 10.86 -16.96
CA ILE A 5 14.47 9.81 -17.85
C ILE A 5 13.33 8.91 -18.34
N ILE A 6 12.26 8.73 -17.56
CA ILE A 6 11.22 7.72 -17.85
C ILE A 6 9.84 8.31 -18.17
N ARG A 7 9.65 9.63 -18.09
CA ARG A 7 8.33 10.26 -18.29
C ARG A 7 7.77 10.03 -19.70
N ASP A 8 8.64 9.95 -20.71
CA ASP A 8 8.25 9.76 -22.11
C ASP A 8 8.12 8.28 -22.50
N GLU A 9 8.42 7.36 -21.57
CA GLU A 9 8.27 5.92 -21.78
C GLU A 9 6.81 5.49 -21.75
N HIS A 10 6.52 4.35 -22.37
CA HIS A 10 5.19 3.77 -22.30
C HIS A 10 4.80 3.47 -20.83
N PRO A 11 3.56 3.71 -20.36
CA PRO A 11 3.15 3.51 -18.96
C PRO A 11 3.46 2.11 -18.40
N GLN A 12 3.46 1.08 -19.26
CA GLN A 12 3.90 -0.27 -18.88
C GLN A 12 5.38 -0.37 -18.53
N ILE A 13 6.25 0.32 -19.28
CA ILE A 13 7.69 0.36 -19.01
C ILE A 13 7.93 1.09 -17.69
N ILE A 14 7.26 2.23 -17.49
CA ILE A 14 7.30 2.98 -16.23
C ILE A 14 6.87 2.07 -15.07
N ALA A 15 5.71 1.42 -15.16
CA ALA A 15 5.23 0.50 -14.13
C ALA A 15 6.25 -0.62 -13.84
N THR A 16 6.81 -1.24 -14.88
CA THR A 16 7.87 -2.25 -14.73
C THR A 16 9.08 -1.69 -14.00
N ILE A 17 9.52 -0.46 -14.27
CA ILE A 17 10.65 0.14 -13.54
C ILE A 17 10.26 0.36 -12.07
N LEU A 18 9.11 0.97 -11.81
CA LEU A 18 8.69 1.37 -10.47
C LEU A 18 8.49 0.19 -9.52
N VAL A 19 8.02 -0.98 -9.99
CA VAL A 19 7.89 -2.17 -9.12
C VAL A 19 9.23 -2.69 -8.58
N HIS A 20 10.34 -2.36 -9.26
CA HIS A 20 11.70 -2.70 -8.84
C HIS A 20 12.35 -1.64 -7.94
N LEU A 21 11.75 -0.45 -7.80
CA LEU A 21 12.24 0.60 -6.91
C LEU A 21 11.74 0.42 -5.48
N LYS A 22 12.45 1.06 -4.53
CA LYS A 22 11.94 1.24 -3.17
C LYS A 22 10.63 2.04 -3.22
N ARG A 23 9.68 1.71 -2.35
CA ARG A 23 8.30 2.24 -2.41
C ARG A 23 8.25 3.76 -2.31
N GLY A 24 9.04 4.35 -1.42
CA GLY A 24 9.18 5.81 -1.31
C GLY A 24 9.70 6.48 -2.59
N GLN A 25 10.70 5.87 -3.25
CA GLN A 25 11.21 6.40 -4.53
C GLN A 25 10.15 6.31 -5.63
N ALA A 26 9.38 5.21 -5.68
CA ALA A 26 8.28 5.07 -6.63
C ALA A 26 7.19 6.12 -6.39
N ALA A 27 6.82 6.36 -5.13
CA ALA A 27 5.85 7.39 -4.75
C ALA A 27 6.34 8.80 -5.14
N ASP A 28 7.62 9.12 -4.88
CA ASP A 28 8.23 10.40 -5.26
C ASP A 28 8.23 10.61 -6.78
N ILE A 29 8.52 9.56 -7.57
CA ILE A 29 8.47 9.65 -9.04
C ILE A 29 7.04 9.85 -9.52
N LEU A 30 6.09 9.04 -9.02
CA LEU A 30 4.67 9.17 -9.36
C LEU A 30 4.11 10.55 -8.99
N ALA A 31 4.62 11.19 -7.93
CA ALA A 31 4.23 12.54 -7.55
C ALA A 31 4.53 13.59 -8.64
N LEU A 32 5.55 13.34 -9.48
CA LEU A 32 6.01 14.24 -10.54
C LEU A 32 5.28 14.05 -11.88
N PHE A 33 4.39 13.05 -12.00
CA PHE A 33 3.57 12.86 -13.18
C PHE A 33 2.26 13.66 -13.10
N ASP A 34 1.66 13.92 -14.26
CA ASP A 34 0.27 14.36 -14.30
C ASP A 34 -0.66 13.25 -13.80
N GLU A 35 -1.90 13.62 -13.47
CA GLU A 35 -2.87 12.69 -12.89
C GLU A 35 -3.17 11.50 -13.81
N LYS A 36 -3.31 11.74 -15.12
CA LYS A 36 -3.66 10.70 -16.08
C LYS A 36 -2.57 9.62 -16.15
N LEU A 37 -1.32 10.04 -16.30
CA LEU A 37 -0.18 9.14 -16.36
C LEU A 37 0.01 8.41 -15.03
N ARG A 38 -0.08 9.12 -13.91
CA ARG A 38 0.03 8.55 -12.55
C ARG A 38 -0.97 7.41 -12.33
N ASN A 39 -2.23 7.65 -12.68
CA ASN A 39 -3.31 6.69 -12.47
C ASN A 39 -3.14 5.44 -13.37
N ASP A 40 -2.78 5.61 -14.64
CA ASP A 40 -2.51 4.49 -15.56
C ASP A 40 -1.32 3.64 -15.07
N VAL A 41 -0.22 4.29 -14.67
CA VAL A 41 0.95 3.59 -14.12
C VAL A 41 0.61 2.85 -12.84
N MET A 42 -0.16 3.45 -11.92
CA MET A 42 -0.57 2.76 -10.70
C MET A 42 -1.43 1.53 -10.99
N LEU A 43 -2.39 1.64 -11.92
CA LEU A 43 -3.23 0.52 -12.29
C LEU A 43 -2.40 -0.65 -12.83
N ARG A 44 -1.37 -0.37 -13.63
CA ARG A 44 -0.43 -1.37 -14.14
C ARG A 44 0.45 -1.98 -13.05
N ILE A 45 0.83 -1.21 -12.02
CA ILE A 45 1.51 -1.73 -10.84
C ILE A 45 0.59 -2.70 -10.09
N ALA A 46 -0.67 -2.30 -9.85
CA ALA A 46 -1.64 -3.10 -9.11
C ALA A 46 -2.03 -4.41 -9.81
N THR A 47 -2.05 -4.40 -11.15
CA THR A 47 -2.36 -5.57 -11.99
C THR A 47 -1.12 -6.32 -12.49
N PHE A 48 0.07 -5.93 -12.00
CA PHE A 48 1.33 -6.48 -12.49
C PHE A 48 1.47 -7.97 -12.17
N GLY A 49 1.40 -8.80 -13.22
CA GLY A 49 1.55 -10.26 -13.14
C GLY A 49 2.98 -10.78 -13.33
N GLY A 50 3.97 -9.88 -13.45
CA GLY A 50 5.34 -10.21 -13.81
C GLY A 50 5.69 -9.81 -15.24
N VAL A 51 6.98 -9.87 -15.57
CA VAL A 51 7.52 -9.52 -16.90
C VAL A 51 8.21 -10.73 -17.50
N GLN A 52 8.00 -10.95 -18.80
CA GLN A 52 8.71 -12.01 -19.51
C GLN A 52 10.22 -11.72 -19.51
N PRO A 53 11.08 -12.72 -19.28
CA PRO A 53 12.54 -12.51 -19.20
C PRO A 53 13.15 -11.76 -20.39
N SER A 54 12.59 -11.91 -21.59
CA SER A 54 13.01 -11.17 -22.79
C SER A 54 12.79 -9.66 -22.68
N ALA A 55 11.65 -9.22 -22.16
CA ALA A 55 11.35 -7.80 -21.96
C ALA A 55 12.18 -7.18 -20.82
N LEU A 56 12.60 -7.97 -19.82
CA LEU A 56 13.54 -7.51 -18.80
C LEU A 56 14.95 -7.27 -19.36
N ALA A 57 15.39 -8.08 -20.32
CA ALA A 57 16.69 -7.93 -20.97
C ALA A 57 16.77 -6.61 -21.76
N GLU A 58 15.68 -6.21 -22.43
CA GLU A 58 15.60 -4.93 -23.13
C GLU A 58 15.57 -3.73 -22.16
N LEU A 59 14.96 -3.88 -20.99
CA LEU A 59 14.95 -2.84 -19.95
C LEU A 59 16.28 -2.71 -19.19
N THR A 60 17.21 -3.64 -19.37
CA THR A 60 18.41 -3.75 -18.52
C THR A 60 19.32 -2.52 -18.61
N GLU A 61 19.38 -1.82 -19.74
CA GLU A 61 20.19 -0.60 -19.88
C GLU A 61 19.63 0.57 -19.03
N VAL A 62 18.32 0.80 -19.08
CA VAL A 62 17.64 1.82 -18.26
C VAL A 62 17.66 1.44 -16.79
N LEU A 63 17.41 0.16 -16.49
CA LEU A 63 17.44 -0.36 -15.12
C LEU A 63 18.84 -0.27 -14.51
N ASN A 64 19.91 -0.60 -15.24
CA ASN A 64 21.27 -0.50 -14.71
C ASN A 64 21.64 0.94 -14.33
N ASN A 65 21.20 1.93 -15.11
CA ASN A 65 21.41 3.34 -14.81
C ASN A 65 20.59 3.84 -13.60
N LEU A 66 19.43 3.23 -13.32
CA LEU A 66 18.54 3.61 -12.21
C LEU A 66 18.78 2.79 -10.93
N LEU A 67 19.31 1.57 -11.05
CA LEU A 67 19.42 0.58 -9.98
C LEU A 67 20.85 0.40 -9.47
N ASP A 68 21.81 1.22 -9.86
CA ASP A 68 23.23 1.05 -9.54
C ASP A 68 23.44 0.57 -8.08
N GLY A 69 23.85 -0.69 -7.92
CA GLY A 69 24.04 -1.37 -6.62
C GLY A 69 22.86 -2.18 -6.03
N GLN A 70 21.71 -2.32 -6.69
CA GLN A 70 20.56 -3.08 -6.18
C GLN A 70 20.43 -4.47 -6.83
N ASN A 71 20.54 -5.53 -6.02
CA ASN A 71 20.31 -6.90 -6.48
C ASN A 71 18.85 -7.10 -6.87
N LEU A 72 18.59 -7.34 -8.15
CA LEU A 72 17.29 -7.75 -8.72
C LEU A 72 16.90 -9.15 -8.21
N LYS A 73 16.48 -9.25 -6.95
CA LYS A 73 15.92 -10.49 -6.40
C LYS A 73 14.50 -10.69 -6.93
N ARG A 74 14.18 -11.92 -7.35
CA ARG A 74 12.83 -12.41 -7.72
C ARG A 74 11.88 -12.44 -6.52
N SER A 75 11.65 -11.29 -5.87
CA SER A 75 10.52 -11.13 -4.96
C SER A 75 9.22 -11.09 -5.77
N LYS A 76 8.08 -11.35 -5.13
CA LYS A 76 6.76 -11.05 -5.71
C LYS A 76 6.67 -9.52 -5.89
N MET A 77 7.05 -9.03 -7.07
CA MET A 77 7.08 -7.60 -7.41
C MET A 77 5.77 -7.19 -8.05
N GLY A 78 5.27 -6.00 -7.71
CA GLY A 78 3.98 -5.50 -8.20
C GLY A 78 2.78 -6.09 -7.44
N GLY A 79 1.60 -6.00 -8.04
CA GLY A 79 0.36 -6.46 -7.45
C GLY A 79 -0.22 -5.50 -6.40
N VAL A 80 -1.37 -5.90 -5.85
CA VAL A 80 -2.17 -5.14 -4.88
C VAL A 80 -1.34 -4.57 -3.73
N ARG A 81 -0.55 -5.41 -3.07
CA ARG A 81 0.28 -4.99 -1.92
C ARG A 81 1.32 -3.95 -2.31
N THR A 82 1.99 -4.11 -3.44
CA THR A 82 2.97 -3.10 -3.91
C THR A 82 2.29 -1.77 -4.20
N ALA A 83 1.09 -1.79 -4.80
CA ALA A 83 0.31 -0.58 -5.04
C ALA A 83 -0.08 0.08 -3.71
N ALA A 84 -0.61 -0.67 -2.75
CA ALA A 84 -0.99 -0.18 -1.42
C ALA A 84 0.19 0.48 -0.68
N GLU A 85 1.36 -0.18 -0.66
CA GLU A 85 2.58 0.35 -0.04
C GLU A 85 3.05 1.67 -0.68
N ILE A 86 2.89 1.82 -2.00
CA ILE A 86 3.24 3.06 -2.70
C ILE A 86 2.20 4.15 -2.40
N ILE A 87 0.91 3.82 -2.47
CA ILE A 87 -0.20 4.76 -2.22
C ILE A 87 -0.12 5.32 -0.79
N ASN A 88 0.19 4.50 0.20
CA ASN A 88 0.38 4.93 1.59
C ASN A 88 1.48 5.98 1.79
N LEU A 89 2.40 6.12 0.82
CA LEU A 89 3.49 7.10 0.84
C LEU A 89 3.18 8.34 -0.02
N MET A 90 2.01 8.38 -0.66
CA MET A 90 1.57 9.51 -1.47
C MET A 90 0.89 10.58 -0.60
N LYS A 91 0.76 11.79 -1.15
CA LYS A 91 -0.04 12.84 -0.51
C LYS A 91 -1.53 12.49 -0.61
N SER A 92 -2.32 12.82 0.40
CA SER A 92 -3.74 12.43 0.50
C SER A 92 -4.58 12.73 -0.74
N GLN A 93 -4.37 13.88 -1.41
CA GLN A 93 -5.09 14.18 -2.66
C GLN A 93 -4.74 13.22 -3.81
N GLN A 94 -3.46 12.82 -3.91
CA GLN A 94 -3.01 11.94 -4.99
C GLN A 94 -3.42 10.49 -4.72
N GLU A 95 -3.38 10.07 -3.45
CA GLU A 95 -3.97 8.82 -2.98
C GLU A 95 -5.45 8.72 -3.38
N GLU A 96 -6.26 9.73 -3.03
CA GLU A 96 -7.70 9.74 -3.32
C GLU A 96 -7.98 9.64 -4.83
N ASN A 97 -7.26 10.42 -5.64
CA ASN A 97 -7.41 10.40 -7.10
C ASN A 97 -7.04 9.04 -7.69
N VAL A 98 -5.96 8.42 -7.20
CA VAL A 98 -5.52 7.10 -7.65
C VAL A 98 -6.52 6.02 -7.26
N ILE A 99 -7.00 6.00 -6.01
CA ILE A 99 -7.98 5.01 -5.54
C ILE A 99 -9.29 5.14 -6.32
N THR A 100 -9.72 6.37 -6.60
CA THR A 100 -10.90 6.63 -7.43
C THR A 100 -10.71 6.08 -8.83
N ALA A 101 -9.57 6.35 -9.47
CA ALA A 101 -9.29 5.84 -10.81
C ALA A 101 -9.20 4.31 -10.87
N VAL A 102 -8.62 3.66 -9.85
CA VAL A 102 -8.62 2.19 -9.77
C VAL A 102 -10.04 1.67 -9.58
N ARG A 103 -10.86 2.32 -8.76
CA ARG A 103 -12.26 1.92 -8.52
C ARG A 103 -13.12 2.03 -9.78
N ASP A 104 -12.93 3.08 -10.57
CA ASP A 104 -13.63 3.28 -11.85
C ASP A 104 -13.24 2.21 -12.87
N TYR A 105 -12.03 1.67 -12.78
CA TYR A 105 -11.56 0.56 -13.61
C TYR A 105 -12.04 -0.80 -13.10
N ASP A 106 -11.83 -1.09 -11.82
CA ASP A 106 -12.17 -2.33 -11.15
C ASP A 106 -12.40 -2.08 -9.64
N GLY A 107 -13.67 -2.13 -9.24
CA GLY A 107 -14.05 -1.92 -7.83
C GLY A 107 -13.53 -2.99 -6.88
N GLU A 108 -13.39 -4.24 -7.32
CA GLU A 108 -12.81 -5.30 -6.49
C GLU A 108 -11.31 -5.09 -6.29
N LEU A 109 -10.60 -4.66 -7.33
CA LEU A 109 -9.18 -4.34 -7.24
C LEU A 109 -8.95 -3.17 -6.27
N ALA A 110 -9.76 -2.12 -6.37
CA ALA A 110 -9.69 -0.98 -5.45
C ALA A 110 -9.91 -1.42 -4.00
N GLN A 111 -10.90 -2.27 -3.75
CA GLN A 111 -11.16 -2.80 -2.41
C GLN A 111 -9.96 -3.59 -1.87
N LYS A 112 -9.39 -4.49 -2.68
CA LYS A 112 -8.19 -5.26 -2.29
C LYS A 112 -7.01 -4.34 -1.95
N ILE A 113 -6.83 -3.24 -2.68
CA ILE A 113 -5.77 -2.26 -2.37
C ILE A 113 -6.04 -1.56 -1.04
N ILE A 114 -7.27 -1.10 -0.82
CA ILE A 114 -7.67 -0.45 0.45
C ILE A 114 -7.45 -1.40 1.64
N ASP A 115 -7.81 -2.67 1.48
CA ASP A 115 -7.62 -3.69 2.52
C ASP A 115 -6.13 -3.90 2.87
N GLU A 116 -5.22 -3.74 1.89
CA GLU A 116 -3.77 -3.81 2.11
C GLU A 116 -3.15 -2.48 2.60
N MET A 117 -3.85 -1.34 2.43
CA MET A 117 -3.38 -0.04 2.90
C MET A 117 -3.45 0.09 4.42
N PHE A 118 -4.49 -0.48 5.03
CA PHE A 118 -4.67 -0.44 6.48
C PHE A 118 -4.84 -1.86 7.04
N LEU A 119 -3.72 -2.46 7.44
CA LEU A 119 -3.71 -3.75 8.11
C LEU A 119 -4.17 -3.58 9.56
N PHE A 120 -4.83 -4.61 10.10
CA PHE A 120 -5.28 -4.62 11.49
C PHE A 120 -4.12 -4.37 12.48
N GLU A 121 -2.92 -4.84 12.15
CA GLU A 121 -1.70 -4.63 12.93
C GLU A 121 -1.34 -3.13 13.08
N ASN A 122 -1.70 -2.29 12.10
CA ASN A 122 -1.42 -0.85 12.13
C ASN A 122 -2.21 -0.10 13.21
N LEU A 123 -3.23 -0.74 13.81
CA LEU A 123 -3.99 -0.17 14.93
C LEU A 123 -3.10 0.09 16.15
N ILE A 124 -1.92 -0.53 16.26
CA ILE A 124 -0.98 -0.28 17.35
C ILE A 124 -0.45 1.16 17.35
N ASP A 125 -0.31 1.76 16.17
CA ASP A 125 0.23 3.11 16.00
C ASP A 125 -0.82 4.21 16.18
N ILE A 126 -2.09 3.83 16.37
CA ILE A 126 -3.19 4.77 16.58
C ILE A 126 -3.15 5.31 18.01
N ASP A 127 -3.35 6.62 18.15
CA ASP A 127 -3.38 7.28 19.45
C ASP A 127 -4.58 6.84 20.31
N ASN A 128 -4.42 6.93 21.63
CA ASN A 128 -5.42 6.52 22.61
C ASN A 128 -6.81 7.12 22.38
N ARG A 129 -6.90 8.39 21.95
CA ARG A 129 -8.19 9.06 21.75
C ARG A 129 -8.92 8.48 20.54
N SER A 130 -8.20 8.16 19.49
CA SER A 130 -8.73 7.50 18.30
C SER A 130 -9.14 6.05 18.59
N ILE A 131 -8.37 5.30 19.38
CA ILE A 131 -8.78 3.97 19.88
C ILE A 131 -10.05 4.06 20.70
N GLN A 132 -10.16 5.01 21.64
CA GLN A 132 -11.37 5.21 22.44
C GLN A 132 -12.60 5.52 21.58
N ARG A 133 -12.43 6.20 20.45
CA ARG A 133 -13.53 6.42 19.50
C ARG A 133 -13.93 5.15 18.78
N ILE A 134 -12.98 4.34 18.33
CA ILE A 134 -13.26 3.02 17.74
C ILE A 134 -14.04 2.15 18.73
N LEU A 135 -13.64 2.15 20.00
CA LEU A 135 -14.32 1.43 21.09
C LEU A 135 -15.78 1.85 21.31
N GLN A 136 -16.17 3.06 20.91
CA GLN A 136 -17.54 3.56 21.03
C GLN A 136 -18.42 3.19 19.83
N GLU A 137 -17.82 3.00 18.66
CA GLU A 137 -18.52 2.74 17.39
C GLU A 137 -18.62 1.24 17.05
N VAL A 138 -17.75 0.41 17.64
CA VAL A 138 -17.66 -1.03 17.35
C VAL A 138 -18.35 -1.87 18.42
N GLU A 139 -19.14 -2.86 18.00
CA GLU A 139 -19.78 -3.81 18.92
C GLU A 139 -18.77 -4.68 19.67
N SER A 140 -18.98 -4.85 20.97
CA SER A 140 -18.08 -5.60 21.86
C SER A 140 -17.81 -7.03 21.37
N GLU A 141 -18.82 -7.72 20.85
CA GLU A 141 -18.68 -9.11 20.36
C GLU A 141 -17.77 -9.20 19.13
N SER A 142 -17.94 -8.28 18.16
CA SER A 142 -17.07 -8.20 16.99
C SER A 142 -15.63 -7.89 17.37
N LEU A 143 -15.43 -6.99 18.33
CA LEU A 143 -14.10 -6.61 18.80
C LEU A 143 -13.41 -7.74 19.58
N VAL A 144 -14.15 -8.54 20.37
CA VAL A 144 -13.61 -9.75 21.01
C VAL A 144 -13.12 -10.75 19.97
N VAL A 145 -13.89 -10.98 18.89
CA VAL A 145 -13.49 -11.88 17.81
C VAL A 145 -12.26 -11.35 17.08
N ALA A 146 -12.22 -10.05 16.77
CA ALA A 146 -11.10 -9.42 16.09
C ALA A 146 -9.81 -9.50 16.92
N LEU A 147 -9.85 -9.15 18.21
CA LEU A 147 -8.67 -9.12 19.08
C LEU A 147 -8.15 -10.51 19.48
N LYS A 148 -8.93 -11.58 19.27
CA LYS A 148 -8.49 -12.97 19.56
C LYS A 148 -7.30 -13.40 18.71
N GLY A 149 -7.21 -12.93 17.47
CA GLY A 149 -6.15 -13.28 16.52
C GLY A 149 -4.93 -12.36 16.54
N CYS A 150 -4.91 -11.34 17.38
CA CYS A 150 -3.89 -10.30 17.37
C CYS A 150 -2.79 -10.53 18.39
N ASP A 151 -1.66 -9.88 18.15
CA ASP A 151 -0.55 -9.87 19.09
C ASP A 151 -0.96 -9.25 20.43
N GLN A 152 -0.31 -9.72 21.49
CA GLN A 152 -0.60 -9.32 22.87
C GLN A 152 -0.48 -7.80 23.05
N GLU A 153 0.50 -7.18 22.40
CA GLU A 153 0.73 -5.73 22.46
C GLU A 153 -0.47 -4.93 21.92
N LEU A 154 -1.01 -5.34 20.77
CA LEU A 154 -2.19 -4.70 20.19
C LEU A 154 -3.42 -4.92 21.06
N ARG A 155 -3.60 -6.14 21.60
CA ARG A 155 -4.69 -6.42 22.53
C ARG A 155 -4.61 -5.53 23.78
N ASP A 156 -3.43 -5.39 24.37
CA ASP A 156 -3.23 -4.56 25.55
C ASP A 156 -3.45 -3.07 25.26
N HIS A 157 -3.09 -2.60 24.06
CA HIS A 157 -3.38 -1.23 23.62
C HIS A 157 -4.89 -0.91 23.64
N PHE A 158 -5.71 -1.83 23.13
CA PHE A 158 -7.17 -1.71 23.20
C PHE A 158 -7.69 -1.80 24.63
N LEU A 159 -7.22 -2.77 25.42
CA LEU A 159 -7.69 -2.97 26.80
C LEU A 159 -7.35 -1.79 27.72
N ASN A 160 -6.20 -1.15 27.52
CA ASN A 160 -5.77 0.03 28.29
C ASN A 160 -6.63 1.27 28.01
N ASN A 161 -7.35 1.27 26.89
CA ASN A 161 -8.27 2.33 26.50
C ASN A 161 -9.74 2.05 26.88
N MET A 162 -10.00 0.92 27.56
CA MET A 162 -11.33 0.55 28.06
C MET A 162 -11.50 0.86 29.55
N SER A 163 -12.75 0.91 30.02
CA SER A 163 -13.03 0.85 31.46
C SER A 163 -12.64 -0.53 32.01
N GLN A 164 -12.28 -0.63 33.31
CA GLN A 164 -11.92 -1.90 33.95
C GLN A 164 -12.96 -3.00 33.71
N ARG A 165 -14.25 -2.66 33.82
CA ARG A 165 -15.36 -3.60 33.58
C ARG A 165 -15.40 -4.09 32.13
N ALA A 166 -15.18 -3.22 31.16
CA ALA A 166 -15.18 -3.61 29.75
C ALA A 166 -13.96 -4.46 29.39
N ALA A 167 -12.80 -4.14 29.96
CA ALA A 167 -11.58 -4.93 29.81
C ALA A 167 -11.73 -6.34 30.42
N GLU A 168 -12.42 -6.50 31.54
CA GLU A 168 -12.72 -7.81 32.14
C GLU A 168 -13.61 -8.67 31.23
N ILE A 169 -14.66 -8.08 30.64
CA ILE A 169 -15.54 -8.76 29.69
C ILE A 169 -14.77 -9.21 28.45
N MET A 170 -13.79 -8.43 28.00
CA MET A 170 -12.94 -8.74 26.85
C MET A 170 -11.88 -9.83 27.12
N ARG A 171 -11.47 -10.01 28.38
CA ARG A 171 -10.47 -11.00 28.78
C ARG A 171 -11.09 -12.39 28.99
N GLY A 172 -12.41 -12.47 29.22
CA GLY A 172 -13.18 -13.72 29.36
C GLY A 172 -13.54 -14.34 28.02
#